data_AF-C1N794-F1
#
_entry.id   AF-C1N794-F1
#
_cell.length_a   1.000
_cell.length_b   1.000
_cell.length_c   1.000
_cell.angle_alpha   90.00
_cell.angle_beta   90.00
_cell.angle_gamma   90.00
#
_symmetry.space_group_name_H-M   'P 1'
#
loop_
_entity.id
_entity.type
_entity.pdbx_description
1 polymer ?
#
loop_
_entity_poly.entity_id
_entity_poly.type
_entity_poly.pdbx_seq_one_letter_code
_entity_poly.pdbx_strand_id
1 'polypeptide(L)'
;IQIGLLGLARSLQLDLEDIAEKADTSSPEGLHYVLEETVLALLRNPEYCVYGHAECAVVKGPEAAEDAFNEFSMDERGKFAEETLVNVNARKRAVSSSAAAGGDEQNINEYILVTIIAAADGNVKLPEIVDSAALRTALKRLGAIRVDALQAVEVLWTPQEEGDTLTEDELLRDYPQLNIL
;
A
#
# COMPACT_ATOMS: atom_id res chain seq x y z
N ILE A 1 4.82 3.10 -3.88
CA ILE A 1 5.46 3.30 -2.55
C ILE A 1 5.14 2.08 -1.72
N GLN A 2 6.15 1.48 -1.08
CA GLN A 2 6.02 0.36 -0.15
C GLN A 2 6.43 0.83 1.25
N ILE A 3 5.64 0.50 2.27
CA ILE A 3 5.88 0.87 3.66
C ILE A 3 5.75 -0.38 4.54
N GLY A 4 6.85 -0.76 5.22
CA GLY A 4 6.85 -1.81 6.23
C GLY A 4 6.50 -1.20 7.59
N LEU A 5 5.41 -1.65 8.19
CA LEU A 5 4.86 -1.15 9.43
C LEU A 5 4.98 -2.21 10.53
N LEU A 6 5.15 -1.81 11.78
CA LEU A 6 5.04 -2.74 12.91
C LEU A 6 3.66 -3.40 12.93
N GLY A 7 3.60 -4.70 13.20
CA GLY A 7 2.36 -5.50 13.29
C GLY A 7 1.39 -5.04 14.38
N LEU A 8 1.85 -4.17 15.30
CA LEU A 8 1.00 -3.44 16.24
C LEU A 8 0.07 -2.42 15.56
N ALA A 9 0.34 -2.05 14.31
CA ALA A 9 -0.50 -1.16 13.49
C ALA A 9 -1.76 -1.85 12.95
N ARG A 10 -2.37 -2.79 13.71
CA ARG A 10 -3.61 -3.47 13.32
C ARG A 10 -4.76 -2.50 13.06
N SER A 11 -4.77 -1.37 13.76
CA SER A 11 -5.73 -0.29 13.51
C SER A 11 -5.64 0.25 12.08
N LEU A 12 -4.46 0.21 11.46
CA LEU A 12 -4.29 0.67 10.08
C LEU A 12 -4.95 -0.29 9.08
N GLN A 13 -4.90 -1.62 9.29
CA GLN A 13 -5.61 -2.56 8.42
C GLN A 13 -7.13 -2.30 8.47
N LEU A 14 -7.68 -2.08 9.66
CA LEU A 14 -9.09 -1.70 9.82
C LEU A 14 -9.42 -0.36 9.14
N ASP A 15 -8.52 0.63 9.22
CA ASP A 15 -8.69 1.90 8.50
C ASP A 15 -8.69 1.65 6.98
N LEU A 16 -7.79 0.80 6.45
CA LEU A 16 -7.73 0.46 5.03
C LEU A 16 -8.97 -0.31 4.55
N GLU A 17 -9.49 -1.23 5.37
CA GLU A 17 -10.75 -1.93 5.11
C GLU A 17 -11.93 -0.96 5.05
N ASP A 18 -12.03 -0.03 6.00
CA ASP A 18 -13.09 0.98 6.04
C ASP A 18 -12.99 1.94 4.83
N ILE A 19 -11.79 2.33 4.43
CA ILE A 19 -11.54 3.09 3.19
C ILE A 19 -12.02 2.30 1.98
N ALA A 20 -11.62 1.04 1.86
CA ALA A 20 -12.02 0.16 0.77
C ALA A 20 -13.54 -0.09 0.76
N GLU A 21 -14.19 -0.12 1.92
CA GLU A 21 -15.64 -0.26 2.02
C GLU A 21 -16.38 1.02 1.61
N LYS A 22 -15.86 2.20 1.96
CA LYS A 22 -16.53 3.47 1.64
C LYS A 22 -16.31 3.95 0.21
N ALA A 23 -15.19 3.57 -0.41
CA ALA A 23 -14.79 4.10 -1.71
C ALA A 23 -15.63 3.58 -2.89
N ASP A 24 -16.17 4.51 -3.68
CA ASP A 24 -16.70 4.24 -5.01
C ASP A 24 -15.59 4.35 -6.06
N THR A 25 -14.85 3.26 -6.25
CA THR A 25 -13.72 3.17 -7.20
C THR A 25 -14.13 3.22 -8.67
N SER A 26 -15.42 3.42 -8.99
CA SER A 26 -15.89 3.70 -10.35
C SER A 26 -15.83 5.19 -10.72
N SER A 27 -15.48 6.06 -9.78
CA SER A 27 -15.39 7.52 -9.96
C SER A 27 -13.97 8.05 -9.69
N PRO A 28 -13.51 9.10 -10.38
CA PRO A 28 -12.25 9.77 -10.07
C PRO A 28 -12.17 10.27 -8.63
N GLU A 29 -13.29 10.77 -8.09
CA GLU A 29 -13.39 11.21 -6.70
C GLU A 29 -13.18 10.06 -5.71
N GLY A 30 -13.73 8.88 -6.00
CA GLY A 30 -13.53 7.70 -5.17
C GLY A 30 -12.12 7.13 -5.26
N LEU A 31 -11.48 7.16 -6.43
CA LEU A 31 -10.05 6.84 -6.56
C LEU A 31 -9.20 7.81 -5.73
N HIS A 32 -9.47 9.11 -5.83
CA HIS A 32 -8.75 10.09 -5.04
C HIS A 32 -8.99 9.92 -3.54
N TYR A 33 -10.21 9.59 -3.13
CA TYR A 33 -10.54 9.29 -1.73
C TYR A 33 -9.70 8.13 -1.20
N VAL A 34 -9.58 7.03 -1.96
CA VAL A 34 -8.72 5.89 -1.57
C VAL A 34 -7.28 6.34 -1.37
N LEU A 35 -6.73 7.10 -2.33
CA LEU A 35 -5.36 7.58 -2.26
C LEU A 35 -5.13 8.50 -1.06
N GLU A 36 -6.00 9.50 -0.89
CA GLU A 36 -5.89 10.53 0.13
C GLU A 36 -6.04 9.95 1.54
N GLU A 37 -7.09 9.16 1.79
CA GLU A 37 -7.32 8.60 3.12
C GLU A 37 -6.24 7.58 3.50
N THR A 38 -5.75 6.77 2.54
CA THR A 38 -4.63 5.85 2.77
C THR A 38 -3.36 6.63 3.16
N VAL A 39 -3.04 7.68 2.40
CA VAL A 39 -1.88 8.54 2.70
C VAL A 39 -2.03 9.24 4.05
N LEU A 40 -3.23 9.72 4.39
CA LEU A 40 -3.51 10.36 5.67
C LEU A 40 -3.40 9.38 6.84
N ALA A 41 -3.89 8.15 6.70
CA ALA A 41 -3.78 7.12 7.72
C ALA A 41 -2.30 6.81 8.03
N LEU A 42 -1.46 6.67 7.00
CA LEU A 42 -0.01 6.50 7.17
C LEU A 42 0.67 7.72 7.79
N LEU A 43 0.30 8.94 7.38
CA LEU A 43 0.86 10.18 7.92
C LEU A 43 0.44 10.48 9.36
N ARG A 44 -0.69 9.92 9.81
CA ARG A 44 -1.19 10.03 11.19
C ARG A 44 -0.49 9.07 12.16
N ASN A 45 0.10 7.99 11.64
CA ASN A 45 0.75 6.96 12.43
C ASN A 45 2.23 6.74 12.01
N PRO A 46 3.06 7.79 11.93
CA PRO A 46 4.44 7.68 11.46
C PRO A 46 5.33 6.80 12.35
N GLU A 47 4.98 6.63 13.63
CA GLU A 47 5.72 5.81 14.59
C GLU A 47 5.69 4.31 14.28
N TYR A 48 4.75 3.86 13.46
CA TYR A 48 4.68 2.46 13.04
C TYR A 48 5.51 2.19 11.80
N CYS A 49 5.91 3.19 11.03
CA CYS A 49 6.69 3.02 9.81
C CYS A 49 8.15 2.68 10.16
N VAL A 50 8.59 1.48 9.81
CA VAL A 50 9.97 0.99 10.06
C VAL A 50 10.77 0.89 8.78
N TYR A 51 10.12 0.50 7.68
CA TYR A 51 10.74 0.41 6.37
C TYR A 51 9.99 1.24 5.33
N GLY A 52 10.71 1.71 4.32
CA GLY A 52 10.11 2.38 3.18
C GLY A 52 10.90 2.23 1.89
N HIS A 53 10.17 2.18 0.79
CA HIS A 53 10.72 2.23 -0.55
C HIS A 53 9.78 3.01 -1.48
N ALA A 54 10.35 3.76 -2.42
CA ALA A 54 9.58 4.46 -3.44
C ALA A 54 10.23 4.30 -4.80
N GLU A 55 9.42 3.87 -5.75
CA GLU A 55 9.78 3.79 -7.16
C GLU A 55 8.80 4.65 -7.97
N CYS A 56 9.28 5.24 -9.06
CA CYS A 56 8.49 6.07 -9.96
C CYS A 56 8.97 5.90 -11.39
N ALA A 57 8.08 5.49 -12.29
CA ALA A 57 8.31 5.45 -13.73
C ALA A 57 7.64 6.64 -14.40
N VAL A 58 8.32 7.27 -15.37
CA VAL A 58 7.75 8.32 -16.22
C VAL A 58 7.66 7.78 -17.64
N VAL A 59 6.44 7.63 -18.13
CA VAL A 59 6.13 7.08 -19.44
C VAL A 59 5.40 8.10 -20.32
N LYS A 60 5.27 7.81 -21.62
CA LYS A 60 4.63 8.71 -22.58
C LYS A 60 3.30 8.16 -23.04
N GLY A 61 2.23 8.85 -22.66
CA GLY A 61 0.87 8.53 -23.07
C GLY A 61 0.17 7.53 -22.15
N PRO A 62 -1.18 7.46 -22.24
CA PRO A 62 -2.00 6.69 -21.30
C PRO A 62 -1.82 5.18 -21.45
N GLU A 63 -1.64 4.66 -22.67
CA GLU A 63 -1.45 3.22 -22.92
C GLU A 63 -0.18 2.70 -22.22
N ALA A 64 0.96 3.40 -22.37
CA ALA A 64 2.19 3.02 -21.68
C ALA A 64 2.10 3.19 -20.15
N ALA A 65 1.25 4.10 -19.66
CA ALA A 65 1.00 4.28 -18.23
C ALA A 65 0.15 3.13 -17.67
N GLU A 66 -0.85 2.67 -18.42
CA GLU A 66 -1.65 1.50 -18.09
C GLU A 66 -0.79 0.23 -18.08
N ASP A 67 0.07 0.03 -19.09
CA ASP A 67 1.00 -1.10 -19.12
C ASP A 67 1.94 -1.11 -17.90
N ALA A 68 2.56 0.02 -17.58
CA ALA A 68 3.45 0.14 -16.42
C ALA A 68 2.70 -0.04 -15.09
N PHE A 69 1.48 0.49 -14.98
CA PHE A 69 0.63 0.29 -13.80
C PHE A 69 0.29 -1.20 -13.61
N ASN A 70 -0.11 -1.87 -14.69
CA ASN A 70 -0.44 -3.29 -14.68
C ASN A 70 0.79 -4.15 -14.35
N GLU A 71 1.97 -3.80 -14.83
CA GLU A 71 3.24 -4.46 -14.48
C GLU A 71 3.52 -4.35 -12.97
N PHE A 72 3.50 -3.13 -12.40
CA PHE A 72 3.65 -2.94 -10.96
C PHE A 72 2.60 -3.69 -10.15
N SER A 73 1.33 -3.65 -10.58
CA SER A 73 0.23 -4.37 -9.93
C SER A 73 0.47 -5.88 -9.94
N MET A 74 0.86 -6.44 -11.08
CA MET A 74 1.09 -7.88 -11.24
C MET A 74 2.30 -8.37 -10.45
N ASP A 75 3.38 -7.59 -10.41
CA ASP A 75 4.57 -7.91 -9.62
C ASP A 75 4.29 -7.95 -8.12
N GLU A 76 3.43 -7.05 -7.63
CA GLU A 76 3.02 -7.03 -6.23
C GLU A 76 2.04 -8.15 -5.91
N ARG A 77 0.99 -8.34 -6.72
CA ARG A 77 0.00 -9.41 -6.55
C ARG A 77 0.62 -10.80 -6.64
N GLY A 78 1.67 -10.96 -7.46
CA GLY A 78 2.39 -12.23 -7.62
C GLY A 78 3.10 -12.72 -6.36
N LYS A 79 3.28 -11.86 -5.35
CA LYS A 79 3.90 -12.19 -4.05
C LYS A 79 2.88 -12.69 -3.03
N PHE A 80 1.58 -12.57 -3.30
CA PHE A 80 0.54 -12.93 -2.34
C PHE A 80 0.24 -14.43 -2.43
N ALA A 81 0.14 -15.08 -1.27
CA ALA A 81 -0.27 -16.49 -1.20
C ALA A 81 -1.77 -16.66 -1.55
N GLU A 82 -2.61 -15.73 -1.12
CA GLU A 82 -4.05 -15.67 -1.41
C GLU A 82 -4.53 -14.20 -1.37
N GLU A 83 -5.35 -13.78 -2.34
CA GLU A 83 -5.96 -12.44 -2.39
C GLU A 83 -7.37 -12.52 -1.77
N THR A 84 -7.53 -12.01 -0.55
CA THR A 84 -8.75 -12.13 0.25
C THR A 84 -9.64 -10.90 0.16
N LEU A 85 -9.11 -9.71 -0.14
CA LEU A 85 -9.88 -8.46 -0.26
C LEU A 85 -9.64 -7.75 -1.59
N VAL A 86 -10.72 -7.53 -2.35
CA VAL A 86 -10.69 -6.87 -3.66
C VAL A 86 -11.81 -5.86 -3.76
N ASN A 87 -11.49 -4.59 -4.08
CA ASN A 87 -12.47 -3.58 -4.49
C ASN A 87 -12.08 -2.95 -5.84
N VAL A 88 -12.69 -3.43 -6.93
CA VAL A 88 -12.42 -2.95 -8.29
C VAL A 88 -13.73 -2.58 -8.97
N ASN A 89 -13.84 -1.35 -9.51
CA ASN A 89 -15.07 -0.84 -10.13
C ASN A 89 -16.30 -0.95 -9.21
N ALA A 90 -16.14 -0.59 -7.94
CA ALA A 90 -17.14 -0.75 -6.88
C ALA A 90 -17.67 -2.19 -6.68
N ARG A 91 -16.98 -3.22 -7.21
CA ARG A 91 -17.26 -4.63 -6.92
C ARG A 91 -16.33 -5.12 -5.82
N LYS A 92 -16.94 -5.47 -4.69
CA LYS A 92 -16.24 -5.97 -3.51
C LYS A 92 -16.27 -7.50 -3.48
N ARG A 93 -15.14 -8.12 -3.15
CA ARG A 93 -15.05 -9.54 -2.79
C ARG A 93 -14.16 -9.67 -1.56
N ALA A 94 -14.71 -10.28 -0.51
CA ALA A 94 -13.99 -10.70 0.68
C ALA A 94 -14.06 -12.23 0.76
N VAL A 95 -12.92 -12.91 0.85
CA VAL A 95 -12.84 -14.36 1.09
C VAL A 95 -12.20 -14.55 2.46
N SER A 96 -12.99 -14.96 3.44
CA SER A 96 -12.49 -15.31 4.77
C SER A 96 -12.07 -16.78 4.79
N SER A 97 -10.77 -17.06 4.67
CA SER A 97 -10.17 -18.30 5.16
C SER A 97 -9.98 -18.15 6.67
N SER A 98 -10.31 -19.20 7.43
CA SER A 98 -10.16 -19.22 8.88
C SER A 98 -9.05 -20.20 9.24
N ALA A 99 -7.87 -19.72 9.61
CA ALA A 99 -6.82 -20.56 10.20
C ALA A 99 -6.38 -20.02 11.58
N ALA A 100 -6.22 -20.96 12.52
CA ALA A 100 -6.13 -20.72 13.94
C ALA A 100 -4.88 -19.93 14.39
N ALA A 101 -5.10 -18.93 15.24
CA ALA A 101 -4.09 -18.30 16.07
C ALA A 101 -3.38 -19.33 16.96
N GLY A 102 -2.05 -19.36 16.91
CA GLY A 102 -1.24 -20.25 17.73
C GLY A 102 0.11 -19.67 18.13
N GLY A 103 0.20 -19.16 19.36
CA GLY A 103 1.32 -19.43 20.28
C GLY A 103 2.50 -18.44 20.35
N ASP A 104 2.65 -17.90 21.58
CA ASP A 104 3.86 -17.42 22.26
C ASP A 104 4.31 -15.93 22.15
N GLU A 105 4.02 -15.21 23.24
CA GLU A 105 4.39 -13.83 23.58
C GLU A 105 5.89 -13.66 23.92
N GLN A 106 6.81 -13.80 22.97
CA GLN A 106 8.22 -13.41 23.18
C GLN A 106 8.82 -12.66 21.97
N ASN A 107 8.61 -11.33 21.94
CA ASN A 107 9.31 -10.30 21.14
C ASN A 107 9.86 -10.74 19.77
N ILE A 108 9.05 -10.60 18.73
CA ILE A 108 9.53 -10.72 17.35
C ILE A 108 8.99 -9.51 16.61
N ASN A 109 9.87 -8.80 15.89
CA ASN A 109 9.47 -7.68 15.06
C ASN A 109 8.57 -8.21 13.94
N GLU A 110 7.27 -8.18 14.20
CA GLU A 110 6.22 -8.54 13.26
C GLU A 110 5.86 -7.32 12.42
N TYR A 111 5.54 -7.54 11.16
CA TYR A 111 5.32 -6.48 10.19
C TYR A 111 4.08 -6.69 9.34
N ILE A 112 3.53 -5.57 8.89
CA ILE A 112 2.55 -5.50 7.81
C ILE A 112 3.17 -4.62 6.74
N LEU A 113 3.13 -5.05 5.48
CA LEU A 113 3.53 -4.22 4.37
C LEU A 113 2.30 -3.57 3.74
N VAL A 114 2.37 -2.26 3.47
CA VAL A 114 1.40 -1.54 2.65
C VAL A 114 2.08 -1.08 1.37
N THR A 115 1.49 -1.44 0.23
CA THR A 115 1.91 -0.99 -1.10
C THR A 115 0.85 -0.06 -1.69
N ILE A 116 1.27 1.12 -2.14
CA ILE A 116 0.44 2.07 -2.89
C ILE A 116 1.02 2.24 -4.29
N ILE A 117 0.22 1.94 -5.30
CA ILE A 117 0.51 2.15 -6.72
C ILE A 117 -0.46 3.21 -7.22
N ALA A 118 0.05 4.23 -7.92
CA ALA A 118 -0.80 5.26 -8.51
C ALA A 118 -0.29 5.64 -9.89
N ALA A 119 -1.19 5.68 -10.87
CA ALA A 119 -0.95 6.27 -12.17
C ALA A 119 -1.56 7.67 -12.20
N ALA A 120 -0.75 8.68 -12.51
CA ALA A 120 -1.21 10.05 -12.53
C ALA A 120 -0.56 10.88 -13.65
N ASP A 121 -1.32 11.83 -14.19
CA ASP A 121 -0.84 12.80 -15.15
C ASP A 121 0.12 13.82 -14.51
N GLY A 122 1.17 14.14 -15.25
CA GLY A 122 2.20 15.09 -14.85
C GLY A 122 3.52 14.42 -14.50
N ASN A 123 4.39 15.16 -13.83
CA ASN A 123 5.73 14.70 -13.48
C ASN A 123 5.86 14.60 -11.96
N VAL A 124 5.13 13.66 -11.36
CA VAL A 124 5.28 13.34 -9.95
C VAL A 124 6.66 12.72 -9.77
N LYS A 125 7.52 13.37 -8.99
CA LYS A 125 8.83 12.82 -8.64
C LYS A 125 8.78 12.39 -7.19
N LEU A 126 9.06 11.12 -6.91
CA LEU A 126 9.21 10.65 -5.53
C LEU A 126 10.69 10.77 -5.12
N PRO A 127 10.97 11.20 -3.88
CA PRO A 127 12.32 11.12 -3.34
C PRO A 127 12.69 9.64 -3.12
N GLU A 128 13.99 9.34 -3.17
CA GLU A 128 14.51 8.10 -2.60
C GLU A 128 14.24 8.11 -1.09
N ILE A 129 13.74 6.99 -0.56
CA ILE A 129 13.40 6.86 0.85
C ILE A 129 14.63 6.34 1.58
N VAL A 130 15.32 7.23 2.29
CA VAL A 130 16.52 6.92 3.10
C VAL A 130 16.32 7.16 4.59
N ASP A 131 15.21 7.80 4.95
CA ASP A 131 14.80 8.08 6.33
C ASP A 131 13.28 8.36 6.40
N SER A 132 12.75 8.44 7.62
CA SER A 132 11.37 8.79 7.92
C SER A 132 10.91 10.13 7.31
N ALA A 133 11.80 11.11 7.17
CA ALA A 133 11.46 12.43 6.60
C ALA A 133 11.26 12.36 5.08
N ALA A 134 12.06 11.54 4.40
CA ALA A 134 11.94 11.21 2.99
C ALA A 134 10.64 10.46 2.71
N LEU A 135 10.30 9.44 3.53
CA LEU A 135 9.00 8.75 3.43
C LEU A 135 7.85 9.74 3.56
N ARG A 136 7.85 10.59 4.60
CA ARG A 136 6.83 11.62 4.79
C ARG A 136 6.70 12.55 3.59
N THR A 137 7.83 12.90 2.97
CA THR A 137 7.84 13.74 1.77
C THR A 137 7.25 13.01 0.57
N ALA A 138 7.58 11.73 0.39
CA ALA A 138 7.02 10.88 -0.67
C ALA A 138 5.49 10.76 -0.52
N LEU A 139 5.00 10.45 0.68
CA LEU A 139 3.57 10.36 0.99
C LEU A 139 2.84 11.69 0.72
N LYS A 140 3.41 12.83 1.14
CA LYS A 140 2.83 14.15 0.86
C LYS A 140 2.77 14.47 -0.63
N ARG A 141 3.76 14.05 -1.43
CA ARG A 141 3.73 14.24 -2.88
C ARG A 141 2.65 13.37 -3.52
N LEU A 142 2.50 12.15 -3.04
CA LEU A 142 1.49 11.21 -3.50
C LEU A 142 0.07 11.72 -3.19
N GLY A 143 -0.20 12.12 -1.94
CA GLY A 143 -1.50 12.67 -1.54
C GLY A 143 -1.81 14.08 -2.07
N ALA A 144 -0.85 14.74 -2.73
CA ALA A 144 -1.07 16.03 -3.40
C ALA A 144 -1.42 15.88 -4.89
N ILE A 145 -1.52 14.65 -5.40
CA ILE A 145 -2.03 14.39 -6.74
C ILE A 145 -3.47 14.89 -6.81
N ARG A 146 -3.79 15.71 -7.81
CA ARG A 146 -5.13 16.26 -7.96
C ARG A 146 -6.08 15.19 -8.48
N VAL A 147 -7.36 15.31 -8.13
CA VAL A 147 -8.45 14.43 -8.62
C VAL A 147 -8.45 14.30 -10.15
N ASP A 148 -8.28 15.41 -10.87
CA ASP A 148 -8.26 15.44 -12.34
C ASP A 148 -7.03 14.79 -12.97
N ALA A 149 -5.97 14.58 -12.18
CA ALA A 149 -4.72 14.00 -12.64
C ALA A 149 -4.59 12.52 -12.27
N LEU A 150 -5.36 12.00 -11.30
CA LEU A 150 -5.28 10.60 -10.89
C LEU A 150 -6.03 9.72 -11.89
N GLN A 151 -5.32 8.80 -12.55
CA GLN A 151 -5.88 7.88 -13.54
C GLN A 151 -6.22 6.52 -12.93
N ALA A 152 -5.38 6.04 -12.02
CA ALA A 152 -5.60 4.79 -11.30
C ALA A 152 -4.91 4.83 -9.93
N VAL A 153 -5.48 4.11 -8.96
CA VAL A 153 -4.84 3.84 -7.68
C VAL A 153 -5.11 2.39 -7.29
N GLU A 154 -4.11 1.77 -6.70
CA GLU A 154 -4.24 0.49 -6.05
C GLU A 154 -3.52 0.55 -4.71
N VAL A 155 -4.19 0.04 -3.67
CA VAL A 155 -3.65 -0.09 -2.34
C VAL A 155 -3.75 -1.56 -1.98
N LEU A 156 -2.61 -2.16 -1.67
CA LEU A 156 -2.51 -3.54 -1.22
C LEU A 156 -1.84 -3.57 0.14
N TRP A 157 -2.19 -4.55 0.96
CA TRP A 157 -1.45 -4.85 2.17
C TRP A 157 -1.21 -6.35 2.32
N THR A 158 -0.14 -6.70 3.02
CA THR A 158 0.25 -8.09 3.26
C THR A 158 0.80 -8.23 4.68
N PRO A 159 0.33 -9.23 5.45
CA PRO A 159 -0.71 -10.20 5.10
C PRO A 159 -2.10 -9.57 5.04
N GLN A 160 -3.05 -10.19 4.32
CA GLN A 160 -4.45 -9.74 4.27
C GLN A 160 -5.35 -10.41 5.30
N GLU A 161 -4.95 -11.56 5.87
CA GLU A 161 -5.71 -12.23 6.93
C GLU A 161 -5.56 -11.45 8.26
N GLU A 162 -6.68 -11.20 8.94
CA GLU A 162 -6.67 -10.46 10.18
C GLU A 162 -5.88 -11.22 11.26
N GLY A 163 -4.89 -10.56 11.83
CA GLY A 163 -4.04 -11.15 12.88
C GLY A 163 -2.75 -11.79 12.37
N ASP A 164 -2.60 -11.94 11.06
CA ASP A 164 -1.35 -12.41 10.45
C ASP A 164 -0.35 -11.28 10.28
N THR A 165 0.93 -11.63 10.41
CA THR A 165 2.06 -10.71 10.28
C THR A 165 3.24 -11.38 9.59
N LEU A 166 4.08 -10.58 8.95
CA LEU A 166 5.36 -11.02 8.39
C LEU A 166 6.46 -10.93 9.44
N THR A 167 7.38 -11.89 9.46
CA THR A 167 8.66 -11.71 10.14
C THR A 167 9.57 -10.75 9.36
N GLU A 168 10.61 -10.22 10.01
CA GLU A 168 11.63 -9.38 9.34
C GLU A 168 12.28 -10.11 8.15
N ASP A 169 12.62 -11.38 8.34
CA ASP A 169 13.28 -12.20 7.32
C ASP A 169 12.38 -12.42 6.10
N GLU A 170 11.07 -12.65 6.30
CA GLU A 170 10.11 -12.78 5.20
C GLU A 170 9.95 -11.45 4.46
N LEU A 171 9.78 -10.35 5.21
CA LEU A 171 9.65 -9.01 4.64
C LEU A 171 10.86 -8.67 3.75
N LEU A 172 12.08 -8.84 4.25
CA LEU A 172 13.30 -8.48 3.52
C LEU A 172 13.66 -9.49 2.42
N ARG A 173 13.23 -10.75 2.53
CA ARG A 173 13.37 -11.74 1.45
C ARG A 173 12.50 -11.36 0.26
N ASP A 174 11.25 -10.98 0.51
CA ASP A 174 10.27 -10.73 -0.55
C ASP A 174 10.34 -9.27 -1.05
N TYR A 175 10.89 -8.36 -0.24
CA TYR A 175 11.07 -6.93 -0.54
C TYR A 175 12.50 -6.44 -0.19
N PRO A 176 13.55 -6.95 -0.87
CA PRO A 176 14.95 -6.61 -0.58
C PRO A 176 15.33 -5.15 -0.83
N GLN A 177 14.48 -4.38 -1.52
CA GLN A 177 14.65 -2.95 -1.82
C GLN A 177 14.21 -2.01 -0.68
N LEU A 178 13.59 -2.55 0.37
CA LEU A 178 13.14 -1.77 1.52
C LEU A 178 14.33 -1.21 2.32
N ASN A 179 14.27 0.09 2.62
CA ASN A 179 15.23 0.75 3.49
C ASN A 179 14.64 0.96 4.88
N ILE A 180 15.47 0.80 5.91
CA ILE A 180 15.13 1.18 7.29
C ILE A 180 15.02 2.71 7.42
N LEU A 181 14.07 3.20 8.22
CA LEU A 181 13.66 4.61 8.30
C LEU A 181 14.19 5.41 9.50
#